data_AF-A0A955EJ09-F1
#
_entry.id   AF-A0A955EJ09-F1
#
_cell.length_a   1.000
_cell.length_b   1.000
_cell.length_c   1.000
_cell.angle_alpha   90.00
_cell.angle_beta   90.00
_cell.angle_gamma   90.00
#
_symmetry.space_group_name_H-M   'P 1'
#
loop_
_entity.id
_entity.type
_entity.pdbx_description
1 polymer ?
#
loop_
_entity_poly.entity_id
_entity_poly.type
_entity_poly.pdbx_seq_one_letter_code
_entity_poly.pdbx_strand_id
1 'polypeptide(L)'
;LFDGRPIVITGRFEPETDYGELTARLTGRINGRAAAIRCDSGFAEGDEHAALATLWARARIAHLMRDPDSTRRSPFDDQRSAIVHTALRYNLVSPYTAFVAVDAARRTAGDSGVTVAVPTPVPEGVRYDTTVR
;
A
#
# COMPACT_ATOMS: atom_id res chain seq x y z
N LEU A 1 -13.69 14.91 13.83
CA LEU A 1 -14.60 13.78 13.52
C LEU A 1 -15.90 14.40 13.04
N PHE A 2 -16.42 13.96 11.90
CA PHE A 2 -17.74 14.37 11.43
C PHE A 2 -18.69 13.21 11.63
N ASP A 3 -19.96 13.53 11.88
CA ASP A 3 -21.00 12.51 11.97
C ASP A 3 -21.05 11.68 10.67
N GLY A 4 -21.32 10.38 10.82
CA GLY A 4 -21.38 9.41 9.72
C GLY A 4 -20.06 9.03 9.05
N ARG A 5 -18.90 9.53 9.50
CA ARG A 5 -17.58 9.17 8.94
C ARG A 5 -16.68 8.50 9.99
N PRO A 6 -16.56 7.17 10.00
CA PRO A 6 -15.66 6.50 10.93
C PRO A 6 -14.20 6.83 10.62
N ILE A 7 -13.39 6.93 11.67
CA ILE A 7 -11.93 6.93 11.56
C ILE A 7 -11.47 5.51 11.87
N VAL A 8 -10.79 4.89 10.91
CA VAL A 8 -10.21 3.56 11.07
C VAL A 8 -8.70 3.72 11.20
N ILE A 9 -8.14 3.21 12.29
CA ILE A 9 -6.70 3.17 12.54
C ILE A 9 -6.29 1.71 12.57
N THR A 10 -5.32 1.35 11.73
CA THR A 10 -4.73 0.01 11.69
C THR A 10 -3.25 0.12 11.99
N GLY A 11 -2.74 -0.73 12.87
CA GLY A 11 -1.34 -0.77 13.25
C GLY A 11 -0.84 -2.20 13.39
N ARG A 12 0.48 -2.34 13.32
CA ARG A 12 1.19 -3.53 13.77
C ARG A 12 1.92 -3.13 15.04
N PHE A 13 1.77 -3.92 16.09
CA PHE A 13 2.50 -3.76 17.33
C PHE A 13 3.47 -4.93 17.50
N GLU A 14 4.58 -4.69 18.18
CA GLU A 14 5.51 -5.72 18.60
C GLU A 14 5.25 -5.96 20.08
N PRO A 15 4.79 -7.15 20.49
CA PRO A 15 4.52 -7.43 21.89
C PRO A 15 5.84 -7.51 22.68
N GLU A 16 5.91 -6.86 23.83
CA GLU A 16 7.04 -6.97 24.77
C GLU A 16 6.92 -8.22 25.68
N THR A 17 5.72 -8.78 25.83
CA THR A 17 5.38 -9.99 26.60
C THR A 17 4.28 -10.78 25.87
N ASP A 18 3.99 -12.02 26.27
CA ASP A 18 2.92 -12.86 25.70
C ASP A 18 1.63 -12.04 25.48
N TYR A 19 0.90 -12.35 24.41
CA TYR A 19 -0.28 -11.65 23.88
C TYR A 19 -1.36 -11.38 24.95
N GLY A 20 -1.11 -10.41 25.84
CA GLY A 20 -1.85 -10.29 27.09
C GLY A 20 -2.93 -9.23 27.01
N GLU A 21 -2.55 -7.97 26.90
CA GLU A 21 -3.51 -6.87 26.91
C GLU A 21 -2.95 -5.70 26.09
N LEU A 22 -3.78 -5.09 25.25
CA LEU A 22 -3.48 -3.83 24.58
C LEU A 22 -4.47 -2.76 25.05
N THR A 23 -3.93 -1.66 25.56
CA THR A 23 -4.71 -0.45 25.83
C THR A 23 -4.43 0.58 24.76
N ALA A 24 -5.46 0.91 23.96
CA ALA A 24 -5.46 2.07 23.09
C ALA A 24 -6.11 3.27 23.80
N ARG A 25 -5.49 4.44 23.70
CA ARG A 25 -6.05 5.70 24.22
C ARG A 25 -6.22 6.71 23.10
N LEU A 26 -7.46 7.05 22.79
CA LEU A 26 -7.81 8.12 21.87
C LEU A 26 -7.98 9.42 22.66
N THR A 27 -7.22 10.45 22.33
CA THR A 27 -7.35 11.79 22.94
C THR A 27 -7.78 12.80 21.90
N GLY A 28 -8.51 13.84 22.34
CA GLY A 28 -8.97 14.89 21.46
C GLY A 28 -9.77 15.96 22.18
N ARG A 29 -10.55 16.74 21.41
CA ARG A 29 -11.48 17.72 21.94
C ARG A 29 -12.90 17.44 21.44
N ILE A 30 -13.88 17.47 22.34
CA ILE A 30 -15.31 17.39 22.04
C ILE A 30 -15.94 18.69 22.53
N ASN A 31 -16.56 19.45 21.64
CA ASN A 31 -17.15 20.76 21.95
C ASN A 31 -16.18 21.70 22.69
N GLY A 32 -14.91 21.72 22.27
CA GLY A 32 -13.85 22.55 22.86
C GLY A 32 -13.24 22.00 24.16
N ARG A 33 -13.83 20.99 24.78
CA ARG A 33 -13.31 20.37 26.01
C ARG A 33 -12.42 19.18 25.69
N ALA A 34 -11.30 19.03 26.41
CA ALA A 34 -10.45 17.86 26.30
C ALA A 34 -11.25 16.59 26.66
N ALA A 35 -11.09 15.55 25.85
CA ALA A 35 -11.72 14.26 26.03
C ALA A 35 -10.70 13.14 25.76
N ALA A 36 -10.88 12.01 26.44
CA ALA A 36 -10.12 10.80 26.20
C ALA A 36 -11.05 9.60 26.25
N ILE A 37 -10.86 8.68 25.31
CA ILE A 37 -11.55 7.39 25.25
C ILE A 37 -10.46 6.33 25.39
N ARG A 38 -10.66 5.42 26.35
CA ARG A 38 -9.79 4.26 26.57
C ARG A 38 -10.47 3.04 25.98
N CYS A 39 -9.73 2.26 25.21
CA CYS A 39 -10.16 0.99 24.64
C CYS A 39 -9.18 -0.07 25.11
N ASP A 40 -9.62 -0.91 26.04
CA ASP A 40 -8.86 -2.07 26.49
C ASP A 40 -9.28 -3.28 25.64
N SER A 41 -8.30 -4.00 25.08
CA SER A 41 -8.53 -5.24 24.34
C SER A 41 -7.64 -6.35 24.90
N GLY A 42 -8.24 -7.47 25.28
CA GLY A 42 -7.52 -8.73 25.43
C GLY A 42 -7.43 -9.44 24.07
N PHE A 43 -6.26 -9.95 23.71
CA PHE A 43 -6.13 -10.81 22.55
C PHE A 43 -6.36 -12.25 23.01
N ALA A 44 -7.38 -12.92 22.49
CA ALA A 44 -7.52 -14.34 22.70
C ALA A 44 -6.43 -15.07 21.92
N GLU A 45 -5.71 -15.97 22.59
CA GLU A 45 -4.78 -16.89 21.94
C GLU A 45 -5.57 -17.80 20.99
N GLY A 46 -5.36 -17.70 19.68
CA GLY A 46 -5.95 -18.63 18.70
C GLY A 46 -6.61 -18.01 17.47
N ASP A 47 -6.89 -16.71 17.45
CA ASP A 47 -7.54 -16.08 16.30
C ASP A 47 -6.51 -15.48 15.32
N GLU A 48 -5.92 -16.31 14.47
CA GLU A 48 -5.15 -15.83 13.31
C GLU A 48 -6.07 -15.13 12.30
N HIS A 49 -6.13 -13.80 12.39
CA HIS A 49 -6.91 -12.99 11.45
C HIS A 49 -6.08 -12.55 10.24
N ALA A 50 -5.87 -13.46 9.28
CA ALA A 50 -5.10 -13.19 8.06
C ALA A 50 -5.56 -11.91 7.32
N ALA A 51 -6.86 -11.60 7.35
CA ALA A 51 -7.42 -10.40 6.72
C ALA A 51 -6.92 -9.07 7.36
N LEU A 52 -6.68 -9.04 8.68
CA LEU A 52 -6.20 -7.84 9.37
C LEU A 52 -4.78 -7.47 8.91
N ALA A 53 -3.93 -8.47 8.70
CA ALA A 53 -2.59 -8.28 8.18
C ALA A 53 -2.62 -7.63 6.78
N THR A 54 -3.49 -8.09 5.90
CA THR A 54 -3.69 -7.50 4.56
C THR A 54 -4.26 -6.09 4.62
N LEU A 55 -5.22 -5.82 5.52
CA LEU A 55 -5.79 -4.48 5.70
C LEU A 55 -4.73 -3.47 6.17
N TRP A 56 -3.92 -3.85 7.17
CA TRP A 56 -2.79 -3.05 7.62
C TRP A 56 -1.79 -2.78 6.50
N ALA A 57 -1.42 -3.80 5.72
CA ALA A 57 -0.46 -3.67 4.63
C ALA A 57 -0.95 -2.69 3.54
N ARG A 58 -2.24 -2.75 3.16
CA ARG A 58 -2.86 -1.79 2.23
C ARG A 58 -2.84 -0.36 2.79
N ALA A 59 -3.22 -0.18 4.06
CA ALA A 59 -3.19 1.12 4.71
C ALA A 59 -1.77 1.70 4.77
N ARG A 60 -0.77 0.86 5.06
CA ARG A 60 0.66 1.24 5.06
C ARG A 60 1.12 1.71 3.67
N ILE A 61 0.79 0.98 2.61
CA ILE A 61 1.12 1.39 1.23
C ILE A 61 0.46 2.73 0.88
N ALA A 62 -0.83 2.90 1.19
CA ALA A 62 -1.55 4.15 0.93
C ALA A 62 -0.95 5.34 1.69
N HIS A 63 -0.49 5.12 2.93
CA HIS A 63 0.20 6.14 3.71
C HIS A 63 1.55 6.51 3.08
N LEU A 64 2.38 5.52 2.73
CA LEU A 64 3.66 5.74 2.06
C LEU A 64 3.47 6.50 0.73
N MET A 65 2.40 6.22 -0.03
CA MET A 65 2.12 6.94 -1.28
C MET A 65 1.69 8.39 -1.08
N ARG A 66 1.18 8.77 0.09
CA ARG A 66 0.70 10.13 0.37
C ARG A 66 1.81 11.08 0.80
N ASP A 67 2.94 10.55 1.28
CA ASP A 67 4.03 11.36 1.84
C ASP A 67 4.62 12.30 0.77
N PRO A 68 4.43 13.63 0.88
CA PRO A 68 4.90 14.61 -0.10
C PRO A 68 6.41 14.88 0.00
N ASP A 69 7.05 14.55 1.14
CA ASP A 69 8.47 14.80 1.37
C ASP A 69 9.38 13.80 0.64
N SER A 70 8.80 12.73 0.08
CA SER A 70 9.50 11.77 -0.79
C SER A 70 10.12 12.41 -2.04
N THR A 71 9.65 13.61 -2.42
CA THR A 71 10.03 14.30 -3.65
C THR A 71 11.21 15.27 -3.49
N ARG A 72 11.62 15.60 -2.26
CA ARG A 72 12.53 16.73 -1.97
C ARG A 72 13.95 16.37 -1.61
N ARG A 73 14.25 15.10 -1.42
CA ARG A 73 15.59 14.63 -1.08
C ARG A 73 15.90 13.48 -2.05
N SER A 74 17.02 12.78 -1.90
CA SER A 74 17.26 11.53 -2.64
C SER A 74 16.63 10.23 -2.02
N PRO A 75 15.41 10.18 -1.40
CA PRO A 75 14.83 8.98 -0.78
C PRO A 75 13.69 8.36 -1.62
N PHE A 76 13.58 8.67 -2.92
CA PHE A 76 12.64 7.96 -3.78
C PHE A 76 12.87 6.44 -3.74
N ASP A 77 14.12 6.01 -3.65
CA ASP A 77 14.48 4.60 -3.54
C ASP A 77 14.05 3.99 -2.21
N ASP A 78 14.15 4.70 -1.09
CA ASP A 78 13.77 4.17 0.23
C ASP A 78 12.26 3.97 0.34
N GLN A 79 11.47 4.95 -0.11
CA GLN A 79 10.01 4.85 -0.08
C GLN A 79 9.49 3.81 -1.08
N ARG A 80 10.04 3.81 -2.30
CA ARG A 80 9.71 2.78 -3.31
C ARG A 80 10.05 1.39 -2.76
N SER A 81 11.22 1.21 -2.18
CA SER A 81 11.64 -0.06 -1.59
C SER A 81 10.73 -0.48 -0.44
N ALA A 82 10.30 0.43 0.42
CA ALA A 82 9.35 0.15 1.48
C ALA A 82 7.97 -0.30 0.94
N ILE A 83 7.49 0.33 -0.14
CA ILE A 83 6.24 -0.07 -0.81
C ILE A 83 6.40 -1.45 -1.44
N VAL A 84 7.47 -1.68 -2.21
CA VAL A 84 7.75 -2.97 -2.84
C VAL A 84 7.88 -4.08 -1.80
N HIS A 85 8.65 -3.88 -0.73
CA HIS A 85 8.81 -4.86 0.33
C HIS A 85 7.48 -5.18 1.03
N THR A 86 6.67 -4.18 1.34
CA THR A 86 5.33 -4.39 1.93
C THR A 86 4.43 -5.15 0.96
N ALA A 87 4.42 -4.76 -0.31
CA ALA A 87 3.60 -5.38 -1.34
C ALA A 87 3.96 -6.86 -1.53
N LEU A 88 5.25 -7.17 -1.66
CA LEU A 88 5.74 -8.55 -1.82
C LEU A 88 5.49 -9.39 -0.57
N ARG A 89 5.75 -8.87 0.63
CA ARG A 89 5.54 -9.61 1.89
C ARG A 89 4.08 -10.04 2.09
N TYR A 90 3.13 -9.24 1.65
CA TYR A 90 1.70 -9.49 1.84
C TYR A 90 0.95 -9.88 0.55
N ASN A 91 1.67 -10.23 -0.52
CA ASN A 91 1.11 -10.60 -1.82
C ASN A 91 0.11 -9.57 -2.39
N LEU A 92 0.47 -8.29 -2.30
CA LEU A 92 -0.33 -7.17 -2.79
C LEU A 92 0.23 -6.61 -4.11
N VAL A 93 -0.68 -6.17 -4.97
CA VAL A 93 -0.35 -5.34 -6.14
C VAL A 93 -0.27 -3.88 -5.71
N SER A 94 0.74 -3.17 -6.21
CA SER A 94 1.02 -1.76 -5.94
C SER A 94 1.45 -1.06 -7.24
N PRO A 95 1.62 0.26 -7.28
CA PRO A 95 2.17 0.94 -8.46
C PRO A 95 3.57 0.43 -8.89
N TYR A 96 4.26 -0.32 -8.02
CA TYR A 96 5.60 -0.84 -8.27
C TYR A 96 5.68 -2.37 -8.34
N THR A 97 4.56 -3.09 -8.25
CA THR A 97 4.50 -4.56 -8.30
C THR A 97 3.37 -5.03 -9.20
N ALA A 98 3.57 -6.13 -9.93
CA ALA A 98 2.56 -6.74 -10.79
C ALA A 98 2.49 -8.25 -10.54
N PHE A 99 1.29 -8.82 -10.67
CA PHE A 99 1.11 -10.27 -10.66
C PHE A 99 1.25 -10.79 -12.09
N VAL A 100 2.29 -11.59 -12.33
CA VAL A 100 2.59 -12.18 -13.64
C VAL A 100 2.35 -13.67 -13.55
N ALA A 101 1.30 -14.15 -14.23
CA ALA A 101 1.05 -15.58 -14.38
C ALA A 101 1.82 -16.08 -15.63
N VAL A 102 2.72 -17.03 -15.42
CA VAL A 102 3.47 -17.68 -16.51
C VAL A 102 2.84 -19.03 -16.80
N ASP A 103 2.41 -19.23 -18.05
CA ASP A 103 1.92 -20.53 -18.51
C ASP A 103 3.11 -21.47 -18.77
N ALA A 104 3.15 -22.60 -18.07
CA ALA A 104 4.19 -23.61 -18.22
C ALA A 104 4.01 -24.49 -19.47
N ALA A 105 2.84 -24.47 -20.11
CA ALA A 105 2.51 -25.35 -21.23
C ALA A 105 3.22 -24.97 -22.53
N ARG A 106 3.72 -23.73 -22.65
CA ARG A 106 4.39 -23.27 -23.87
C ARG A 106 5.57 -22.37 -23.54
N ARG A 107 6.78 -22.85 -23.84
CA ARG A 107 7.97 -21.98 -23.92
C ARG A 107 7.89 -21.16 -25.21
N THR A 108 8.02 -19.84 -25.12
CA THR A 108 8.23 -19.01 -26.31
C THR A 108 9.53 -19.43 -27.00
N ALA A 109 9.55 -19.47 -28.33
CA ALA A 109 10.76 -19.78 -29.07
C ALA A 109 11.73 -18.59 -29.02
N GLY A 110 12.96 -18.82 -28.55
CA GLY A 110 14.03 -17.82 -28.47
C GLY A 110 14.63 -17.67 -27.06
N ASP A 111 15.91 -17.30 -27.00
CA ASP A 111 16.65 -17.09 -25.74
C ASP A 111 16.37 -15.71 -25.09
N SER A 112 15.60 -14.84 -25.75
CA SER A 112 15.28 -13.48 -25.29
C SER A 112 13.88 -13.03 -25.74
N GLY A 113 13.31 -12.06 -25.00
CA GLY A 113 12.02 -11.46 -25.33
C GLY A 113 12.09 -10.64 -26.62
N VAL A 114 11.06 -10.74 -27.46
CA VAL A 114 10.95 -9.93 -28.69
C VAL A 114 10.22 -8.63 -28.37
N THR A 115 10.88 -7.49 -28.58
CA THR A 115 10.21 -6.19 -28.52
C THR A 115 9.41 -5.98 -29.80
N VAL A 116 8.09 -5.84 -29.67
CA VAL A 116 7.19 -5.55 -30.80
C VAL A 116 6.71 -4.12 -30.67
N ALA A 117 6.95 -3.31 -31.70
CA ALA A 117 6.40 -1.96 -31.78
C ALA A 117 4.88 -2.06 -31.97
N VAL A 118 4.12 -1.64 -30.95
CA VAL A 118 2.65 -1.53 -31.05
C VAL A 118 2.34 -0.13 -31.59
N PRO A 119 1.70 0.00 -32.77
CA PRO A 119 1.34 1.30 -33.30
C PRO A 119 0.28 1.96 -32.40
N THR A 120 0.61 3.12 -31.85
CA THR A 120 -0.33 3.96 -31.09
C THR A 120 -1.15 4.79 -32.06
N PRO A 121 -2.49 4.77 -32.02
CA PRO A 121 -3.30 5.64 -32.86
C PRO A 121 -3.02 7.11 -32.50
N VAL A 122 -2.75 7.94 -33.51
CA VAL A 122 -2.67 9.39 -33.35
C VAL A 122 -4.08 9.95 -33.09
N PRO A 123 -4.26 10.80 -32.06
CA PRO A 123 -5.52 11.49 -31.86
C PRO A 123 -5.93 12.29 -33.10
N GLU A 124 -7.23 12.40 -33.31
CA GLU A 124 -7.78 13.19 -34.42
C GLU A 124 -7.29 14.64 -34.33
N GLY A 125 -6.65 15.13 -35.40
CA GLY A 125 -6.11 16.49 -35.49
C GLY A 125 -4.59 16.63 -35.33
N VAL A 126 -3.84 15.55 -35.10
CA VAL A 126 -2.36 15.61 -34.99
C VAL A 126 -1.70 15.09 -36.28
N ARG A 127 -0.81 15.90 -36.88
CA ARG A 127 -0.01 15.51 -38.05
C ARG A 127 1.33 14.92 -37.60
N TYR A 128 1.70 13.76 -38.17
CA TYR A 128 2.95 13.04 -37.86
C TYR A 128 4.23 13.84 -38.18
N ASP A 129 4.16 14.83 -39.07
CA ASP A 129 5.30 15.57 -39.61
C ASP A 129 5.88 16.64 -38.68
N THR A 130 5.17 17.00 -37.61
CA THR A 130 5.52 18.16 -36.76
C THR A 130 6.04 17.76 -35.38
N THR A 131 6.07 16.46 -35.04
CA THR A 131 6.48 16.01 -33.69
C THR A 131 7.61 14.99 -33.77
N VAL A 132 8.73 15.40 -33.17
CA VAL A 132 9.96 14.65 -32.86
C VAL A 132 11.04 14.67 -33.94
N ARG A 133 12.09 15.44 -33.64
CA ARG A 133 13.47 15.18 -34.06
C ARG A 133 14.21 14.56 -32.89
#